data_AF-A0A1W1UTG0-F1
#
_entry.id   AF-A0A1W1UTG0-F1
#
_cell.length_a   1.000
_cell.length_b   1.000
_cell.length_c   1.000
_cell.angle_alpha   90.00
_cell.angle_beta   90.00
_cell.angle_gamma   90.00
#
_symmetry.space_group_name_H-M   'P 1'
#
loop_
_entity.id
_entity.type
_entity.pdbx_description
1 polymer ?
#
loop_
_entity_poly.entity_id
_entity_poly.type
_entity_poly.pdbx_seq_one_letter_code
_entity_poly.pdbx_strand_id
1 'polypeptide(L)'
;MPFSRLSEQVQKLSTPQQSDAFVKRFRDAVREGEFDAIDLPERFTLPKKFKRRGSEETYEKDMKDMVFETSAKFDKWFEGVDQELAAAPQRGRGKPKLTVENLEEGVIDFKALAEETRRKLQNSYEKGQNLGNSRKSKAAPAKPAAKPRRTTKK
;
A
#
# COMPACT_ATOMS: atom_id res chain seq x y z
N MET A 1 17.48 -24.76 26.29
CA MET A 1 16.84 -23.71 25.47
C MET A 1 17.86 -23.27 24.43
N PRO A 2 17.70 -23.63 23.15
CA PRO A 2 18.52 -23.05 22.10
C PRO A 2 18.14 -21.57 21.91
N PHE A 3 19.13 -20.74 21.62
CA PHE A 3 18.93 -19.37 21.18
C PHE A 3 19.11 -19.32 19.68
N SER A 4 18.23 -18.63 18.98
CA SER A 4 18.31 -18.44 17.53
C SER A 4 18.49 -16.96 17.22
N ARG A 5 19.19 -16.68 16.11
CA ARG A 5 19.34 -15.33 15.58
C ARG A 5 18.21 -15.03 14.60
N LEU A 6 17.79 -13.77 14.55
CA LEU A 6 16.82 -13.28 13.59
C LEU A 6 17.35 -13.43 12.15
N SER A 7 18.64 -13.18 11.95
CA SER A 7 19.32 -13.38 10.66
C SER A 7 19.17 -14.81 10.11
N GLU A 8 19.39 -15.83 10.95
CA GLU A 8 19.21 -17.25 10.59
C GLU A 8 17.75 -17.56 10.26
N GLN A 9 16.81 -17.02 11.03
CA GLN A 9 15.39 -17.28 10.80
C GLN A 9 14.89 -16.62 9.51
N VAL A 10 15.42 -15.44 9.17
CA VAL A 10 15.12 -14.76 7.91
C VAL A 10 15.65 -15.56 6.70
N GLN A 11 16.77 -16.26 6.84
CA GLN A 11 17.27 -17.15 5.78
C GLN A 11 16.42 -18.42 5.60
N LYS A 12 15.75 -18.88 6.66
CA LYS A 12 14.84 -20.03 6.62
C LYS A 12 13.47 -19.72 6.02
N LEU A 13 13.13 -18.45 5.78
CA LEU A 13 11.86 -18.07 5.17
C LEU A 13 11.75 -18.66 3.77
N SER A 14 10.60 -19.29 3.48
CA SER A 14 10.29 -19.82 2.15
C SER A 14 10.26 -18.71 1.09
N THR A 15 9.93 -17.48 1.52
CA THR A 15 9.88 -16.30 0.65
C THR A 15 10.84 -15.20 1.12
N PRO A 16 12.10 -15.18 0.66
CA PRO A 16 13.10 -14.18 1.06
C PRO A 16 12.69 -12.73 0.76
N GLN A 17 11.83 -12.51 -0.24
CA GLN A 17 11.30 -11.19 -0.61
C GLN A 17 10.35 -10.58 0.44
N GLN A 18 9.90 -11.37 1.41
CA GLN A 18 9.03 -10.93 2.50
C GLN A 18 9.76 -10.77 3.84
N SER A 19 11.09 -10.91 3.84
CA SER A 19 11.95 -10.70 5.01
C SER A 19 11.66 -9.42 5.79
N ASP A 20 11.43 -8.27 5.13
CA ASP A 20 11.05 -7.01 5.83
C ASP A 20 9.68 -7.08 6.52
N ALA A 21 8.71 -7.79 5.94
CA ALA A 21 7.39 -7.96 6.54
C ALA A 21 7.47 -8.91 7.75
N PHE A 22 8.22 -10.01 7.61
CA PHE A 22 8.53 -10.92 8.71
C PHE A 22 9.20 -10.19 9.88
N VAL A 23 10.29 -9.44 9.64
CA VAL A 23 11.02 -8.71 10.69
C VAL A 23 10.12 -7.70 11.40
N LYS A 24 9.18 -7.06 10.70
CA LYS A 24 8.18 -6.18 11.35
C LYS A 24 7.28 -6.96 12.30
N ARG A 25 6.68 -8.05 11.83
CA ARG A 25 5.80 -8.89 12.67
C ARG A 25 6.53 -9.46 13.87
N PHE A 26 7.77 -9.90 13.68
CA PHE A 26 8.61 -10.38 14.77
C PHE A 26 8.83 -9.30 15.83
N ARG A 27 9.18 -8.08 15.42
CA ARG A 27 9.39 -6.97 16.37
C ARG A 27 8.11 -6.53 17.06
N ASP A 28 6.97 -6.63 16.39
CA ASP A 28 5.66 -6.36 17.00
C ASP A 28 5.31 -7.45 18.03
N ALA A 29 5.53 -8.73 17.73
CA ALA A 29 5.33 -9.82 18.69
C ALA A 29 6.25 -9.72 19.93
N VAL A 30 7.51 -9.32 19.74
CA VAL A 30 8.43 -9.02 20.85
C VAL A 30 7.93 -7.81 21.67
N ARG A 31 7.43 -6.76 21.01
CA ARG A 31 6.87 -5.59 21.71
C ARG A 31 5.63 -5.95 22.54
N GLU A 32 4.80 -6.86 22.03
CA GLU A 32 3.61 -7.36 22.72
C GLU A 32 3.93 -8.34 23.85
N GLY A 33 5.20 -8.76 23.98
CA GLY A 33 5.64 -9.71 25.00
C GLY A 33 5.26 -11.15 24.67
N GLU A 34 4.98 -11.48 23.41
CA GLU A 34 4.75 -12.87 23.01
C GLU A 34 6.02 -13.73 23.10
N PHE A 35 7.19 -13.08 22.91
CA PHE A 35 8.53 -13.66 22.91
C PHE A 35 9.54 -12.68 23.52
N ASP A 36 10.51 -13.22 24.25
CA ASP A 36 11.66 -12.48 24.74
C ASP A 36 12.78 -12.46 23.69
N ALA A 37 13.26 -11.26 23.37
CA ALA A 37 14.37 -11.07 22.44
C ALA A 37 15.30 -9.95 22.91
N ILE A 38 16.59 -10.11 22.61
CA ILE A 38 17.66 -9.17 22.96
C ILE A 38 18.27 -8.63 21.67
N ASP A 39 18.45 -7.31 21.60
CA ASP A 39 19.16 -6.65 20.51
C ASP A 39 20.66 -7.03 20.55
N LEU A 40 21.21 -7.43 19.41
CA LEU A 40 22.65 -7.53 19.22
C LEU A 40 23.21 -6.19 18.69
N PRO A 41 24.49 -5.87 18.95
CA PRO A 41 25.15 -4.74 18.31
C PRO A 41 25.38 -4.97 16.81
N GLU A 42 25.32 -6.22 16.37
CA GLU A 42 25.49 -6.62 14.97
C GLU A 42 24.28 -6.24 14.12
N ARG A 43 24.54 -6.00 12.82
CA ARG A 43 23.51 -5.72 11.82
C ARG A 43 23.67 -6.69 10.67
N PHE A 44 22.56 -7.09 10.08
CA PHE A 44 22.55 -7.95 8.90
C PHE A 44 21.76 -7.29 7.77
N THR A 45 22.17 -7.60 6.53
CA THR A 45 21.52 -7.11 5.32
C THR A 45 20.32 -8.01 5.00
N LEU A 46 19.16 -7.40 4.72
CA LEU A 46 17.99 -8.18 4.29
C LEU A 46 18.17 -8.67 2.85
N PRO A 47 17.79 -9.93 2.54
CA PRO A 47 17.90 -10.46 1.17
C PRO A 47 16.95 -9.78 0.18
N LYS A 48 15.97 -9.02 0.67
CA LYS A 48 15.04 -8.25 -0.15
C LYS A 48 15.72 -6.99 -0.71
N LYS A 49 15.83 -6.92 -2.03
CA LYS A 49 16.21 -5.70 -2.75
C LYS A 49 15.01 -4.75 -2.88
N PHE A 50 15.17 -3.52 -2.43
CA PHE A 50 14.16 -2.47 -2.51
C PHE A 50 14.44 -1.58 -3.72
N LYS A 51 13.41 -1.24 -4.50
CA LYS A 51 13.54 -0.22 -5.56
C LYS A 51 13.28 1.16 -4.97
N ARG A 52 14.14 2.11 -5.30
CA ARG A 52 13.89 3.53 -4.99
C ARG A 52 12.74 4.05 -5.85
N ARG A 53 11.89 4.90 -5.27
CA ARG A 53 10.74 5.46 -5.98
C ARG A 53 11.25 6.47 -7.01
N GLY A 54 11.04 6.20 -8.30
CA GLY A 54 11.42 7.10 -9.39
C GLY A 54 12.84 6.90 -9.93
N SER A 55 13.55 5.85 -9.51
CA SER A 55 14.84 5.46 -10.09
C SER A 55 14.91 3.94 -10.30
N GLU A 56 15.77 3.49 -11.22
CA GLU A 56 16.03 2.06 -11.42
C GLU A 56 16.99 1.48 -10.37
N GLU A 57 17.61 2.33 -9.54
CA GLU A 57 18.47 1.91 -8.45
C GLU A 57 17.73 1.01 -7.44
N THR A 58 18.39 -0.10 -7.11
CA THR A 58 18.00 -0.97 -5.99
C THR A 58 18.92 -0.75 -4.81
N TYR A 59 18.36 -0.79 -3.61
CA TYR A 59 19.13 -0.74 -2.37
C TYR A 59 18.73 -1.89 -1.45
N GLU A 60 19.68 -2.31 -0.63
CA GLU A 60 19.49 -3.30 0.41
C GLU A 60 19.29 -2.58 1.75
N LYS A 61 18.63 -3.24 2.70
CA LYS A 61 18.28 -2.62 3.97
C LYS A 61 18.91 -3.39 5.12
N ASP A 62 19.62 -2.65 5.96
CA ASP A 62 20.32 -3.22 7.12
C ASP A 62 19.43 -3.14 8.34
N MET A 63 19.20 -4.29 8.97
CA MET A 63 18.46 -4.41 10.22
C MET A 63 19.42 -4.77 11.35
N LYS A 64 19.08 -4.36 12.57
CA LYS A 64 19.76 -4.89 13.75
C LYS A 64 19.44 -6.38 13.87
N ASP A 65 20.45 -7.18 14.18
CA ASP A 65 20.21 -8.57 14.52
C ASP A 65 19.62 -8.66 15.93
N MET A 66 18.81 -9.69 16.17
CA MET A 66 18.19 -9.95 17.47
C MET A 66 18.34 -11.43 17.78
N VAL A 67 18.59 -11.74 19.05
CA VAL A 67 18.61 -13.11 19.56
C VAL A 67 17.36 -13.34 20.38
N PHE A 68 16.71 -14.47 20.16
CA PHE A 68 15.50 -14.88 20.87
C PHE A 68 15.58 -16.35 21.27
N GLU A 69 14.78 -16.72 22.25
CA GLU A 69 14.66 -18.10 22.69
C GLU A 69 13.81 -18.92 21.71
N THR A 70 14.38 -19.99 21.16
CA THR A 70 13.63 -20.89 20.28
C THR A 70 12.73 -21.78 21.13
N SER A 71 11.42 -21.64 20.95
CA SER A 71 10.39 -22.45 21.62
C SER A 71 9.44 -23.07 20.61
N ALA A 72 8.78 -24.17 20.96
CA ALA A 72 7.77 -24.79 20.10
C ALA A 72 6.58 -23.85 19.80
N LYS A 73 6.35 -22.85 20.66
CA LYS A 73 5.37 -21.77 20.40
C LYS A 73 5.85 -20.87 19.26
N PHE A 74 7.14 -20.52 19.26
CA PHE A 74 7.75 -19.73 18.19
C PHE A 74 7.71 -20.46 16.85
N ASP A 75 8.05 -21.76 16.81
CA ASP A 75 8.06 -22.52 15.56
C ASP A 75 6.67 -22.55 14.89
N LYS A 76 5.62 -22.78 15.69
CA LYS A 76 4.23 -22.71 15.19
C LYS A 76 3.84 -21.32 14.70
N TRP A 77 4.25 -20.27 15.43
CA TRP A 77 4.02 -18.90 15.01
C TRP A 77 4.76 -18.58 13.71
N PHE A 78 6.00 -19.04 13.59
CA PHE A 78 6.83 -18.85 12.40
C PHE A 78 6.21 -19.53 11.18
N GLU A 79 5.76 -20.78 11.29
CA GLU A 79 5.09 -21.49 10.20
C GLU A 79 3.80 -20.78 9.76
N GLY A 80 3.00 -20.30 10.71
CA GLY A 80 1.80 -19.53 10.41
C GLY A 80 2.10 -18.23 9.68
N VAL A 81 3.11 -17.49 10.14
CA VAL A 81 3.55 -16.25 9.50
C VAL A 81 4.18 -16.52 8.13
N ASP A 82 5.00 -17.55 7.97
CA ASP A 82 5.61 -17.90 6.68
C ASP A 82 4.55 -18.30 5.65
N GLN A 83 3.55 -19.09 6.05
CA GLN A 83 2.41 -19.43 5.19
C GLN A 83 1.57 -18.20 4.82
N GLU A 84 1.27 -17.32 5.78
CA GLU A 84 0.50 -16.10 5.50
C GLU A 84 1.27 -15.16 4.58
N LEU A 85 2.58 -15.01 4.80
CA LEU A 85 3.45 -14.23 3.94
C LEU A 85 3.54 -14.87 2.55
N ALA A 86 3.73 -16.19 2.44
CA ALA A 86 3.73 -16.89 1.16
C ALA A 86 2.39 -16.77 0.40
N ALA A 87 1.27 -16.82 1.12
CA ALA A 87 -0.07 -16.66 0.57
C ALA A 87 -0.44 -15.20 0.28
N ALA A 88 0.22 -14.23 0.91
CA ALA A 88 -0.06 -12.82 0.71
C ALA A 88 0.18 -12.47 -0.77
N PRO A 89 -0.85 -12.02 -1.50
CA PRO A 89 -0.68 -11.66 -2.89
C PRO A 89 0.35 -10.53 -2.95
N GLN A 90 1.51 -10.80 -3.57
CA GLN A 90 2.46 -9.75 -3.89
C GLN A 90 1.66 -8.62 -4.53
N ARG A 91 1.72 -7.41 -3.97
CA ARG A 91 0.90 -6.25 -4.38
C ARG A 91 1.10 -5.81 -5.85
N GLY A 92 1.80 -6.59 -6.68
CA GLY A 92 1.91 -6.45 -8.13
C GLY A 92 1.47 -7.66 -8.97
N ARG A 93 1.01 -8.77 -8.37
CA ARG A 93 0.66 -10.02 -9.08
C ARG A 93 -0.84 -10.34 -9.09
N GLY A 94 -1.66 -9.56 -8.37
CA GLY A 94 -3.06 -9.92 -8.08
C GLY A 94 -4.12 -9.37 -9.03
N LYS A 95 -3.76 -8.56 -10.03
CA LYS A 95 -4.68 -8.24 -11.12
C LYS A 95 -3.96 -8.49 -12.43
N PRO A 96 -4.46 -9.37 -13.31
CA PRO A 96 -4.01 -9.42 -14.68
C PRO A 96 -4.03 -8.00 -15.21
N LYS A 97 -2.94 -7.60 -15.88
CA LYS A 97 -2.88 -6.29 -16.51
C LYS A 97 -4.08 -6.22 -17.46
N LEU A 98 -4.86 -5.14 -17.41
CA LEU A 98 -6.00 -4.96 -18.32
C LEU A 98 -5.45 -4.80 -19.75
N THR A 99 -5.23 -5.92 -20.42
CA THR A 99 -4.78 -6.03 -21.81
C THR A 99 -5.87 -6.75 -22.59
N VAL A 100 -5.94 -6.47 -23.90
CA VAL A 100 -6.94 -7.08 -24.80
C VAL A 100 -6.78 -8.60 -24.81
N GLU A 101 -5.55 -9.09 -24.79
CA GLU A 101 -5.21 -10.52 -24.71
C GLU A 101 -5.83 -11.21 -23.48
N ASN A 102 -5.74 -10.59 -22.28
CA ASN A 102 -6.31 -11.16 -21.06
C ASN A 102 -7.86 -11.12 -21.02
N LEU A 103 -8.49 -10.27 -21.83
CA LEU A 103 -9.94 -10.24 -22.01
C LEU A 103 -10.39 -11.33 -22.99
N GLU A 104 -9.61 -11.57 -24.05
CA GLU A 104 -9.87 -12.62 -25.04
C GLU A 104 -9.65 -14.02 -24.45
N GLU A 105 -8.65 -14.19 -23.58
CA GLU A 105 -8.37 -15.44 -22.87
C GLU A 105 -9.37 -15.74 -21.74
N GLY A 106 -10.35 -14.86 -21.47
CA GLY A 106 -11.38 -15.07 -20.45
C GLY A 106 -10.88 -14.98 -19.00
N VAL A 107 -9.63 -14.54 -18.80
CA VAL A 107 -9.00 -14.34 -17.49
C VAL A 107 -9.63 -13.13 -16.77
N ILE A 108 -10.21 -12.20 -17.53
CA ILE A 108 -10.88 -10.99 -17.04
C ILE A 108 -12.34 -11.01 -17.49
N ASP A 109 -13.28 -10.89 -16.54
CA ASP A 109 -14.70 -10.73 -16.86
C ASP A 109 -14.99 -9.32 -17.40
N PHE A 110 -15.15 -9.22 -18.71
CA PHE A 110 -15.48 -7.98 -19.41
C PHE A 110 -16.79 -7.36 -18.93
N LYS A 111 -17.81 -8.17 -18.59
CA LYS A 111 -19.13 -7.65 -18.21
C LYS A 111 -19.06 -6.95 -16.85
N ALA A 112 -18.41 -7.56 -15.87
CA ALA A 112 -18.21 -6.97 -14.56
C ALA A 112 -17.44 -5.63 -14.65
N LEU A 113 -16.37 -5.59 -15.48
CA LEU A 113 -15.61 -4.35 -15.69
C LEU A 113 -16.38 -3.28 -16.48
N ALA A 114 -17.22 -3.68 -17.43
CA ALA A 114 -18.07 -2.75 -18.17
C ALA A 114 -19.11 -2.09 -17.26
N GLU A 115 -19.71 -2.84 -16.34
CA GLU A 115 -20.65 -2.30 -15.35
C GLU A 115 -19.98 -1.33 -14.36
N GLU A 116 -18.79 -1.68 -13.86
CA GLU A 116 -18.00 -0.76 -13.04
C GLU A 116 -17.63 0.51 -13.81
N THR A 117 -17.29 0.38 -15.08
CA THR A 117 -16.92 1.53 -15.94
C THR A 117 -18.12 2.42 -16.20
N ARG A 118 -19.30 1.84 -16.48
CA ARG A 118 -20.57 2.58 -16.62
C ARG A 118 -20.90 3.35 -15.34
N ARG A 119 -20.77 2.71 -14.18
CA ARG A 119 -21.02 3.36 -12.87
C ARG A 119 -20.04 4.50 -12.62
N LYS A 120 -18.75 4.33 -12.94
CA LYS A 120 -17.74 5.40 -12.80
C LYS A 120 -18.02 6.57 -13.75
N LEU A 121 -18.38 6.30 -14.99
CA LEU A 121 -18.74 7.33 -15.97
C LEU A 121 -19.96 8.11 -15.53
N GLN A 122 -21.01 7.42 -15.07
CA GLN A 122 -22.23 8.06 -14.56
C GLN A 122 -21.93 8.94 -13.34
N ASN A 123 -21.19 8.43 -12.37
CA ASN A 123 -20.78 9.21 -11.19
C ASN A 123 -19.96 10.44 -11.57
N SER A 124 -19.06 10.32 -12.57
CA SER A 124 -18.26 11.45 -13.05
C SER A 124 -19.09 12.50 -13.78
N TYR A 125 -20.09 12.06 -14.54
CA TYR A 125 -21.03 12.93 -15.24
C TYR A 125 -21.93 13.69 -14.26
N GLU A 126 -22.52 13.01 -13.29
CA GLU A 126 -23.33 13.62 -12.23
C GLU A 126 -22.52 14.61 -11.38
N LYS A 127 -21.27 14.24 -11.04
CA LYS A 127 -20.35 15.15 -10.36
C LYS A 127 -20.05 16.39 -11.20
N GLY A 128 -19.84 16.24 -12.51
CA GLY A 128 -19.65 17.34 -13.45
C GLY A 128 -20.86 18.27 -13.52
N GLN A 129 -22.07 17.71 -13.61
CA GLN A 129 -23.32 18.47 -13.62
C GLN A 129 -23.55 19.24 -12.30
N ASN A 130 -23.31 18.59 -11.15
CA ASN A 130 -23.43 19.23 -9.85
C ASN A 130 -22.41 20.36 -9.65
N LEU A 131 -21.17 20.18 -10.14
CA LEU A 131 -20.17 21.25 -10.17
C LEU A 131 -20.55 22.40 -11.12
N GLY A 132 -21.12 22.10 -12.28
CA GLY A 132 -21.64 23.11 -13.20
C GLY A 132 -22.79 23.93 -12.59
N ASN A 133 -23.76 23.26 -11.98
CA ASN A 133 -24.93 23.89 -11.36
C ASN A 133 -24.54 24.73 -10.13
N SER A 134 -23.61 24.24 -9.30
CA SER A 134 -23.11 25.00 -8.14
C SER A 134 -22.27 26.23 -8.53
N ARG A 135 -21.65 26.24 -9.72
CA ARG A 135 -20.99 27.43 -10.28
C ARG A 135 -22.00 28.40 -10.87
N LYS A 136 -23.07 27.91 -11.51
CA LYS A 136 -24.15 28.73 -12.07
C LYS A 136 -24.96 29.45 -11.00
N SER A 137 -25.15 28.83 -9.82
CA SER A 137 -25.78 29.47 -8.66
C SER A 137 -24.87 30.45 -7.90
N LYS A 138 -23.55 30.34 -8.07
CA LYS A 138 -22.56 31.30 -7.54
C LYS A 138 -22.20 32.43 -8.51
N ALA A 139 -22.74 32.44 -9.72
CA ALA A 139 -22.68 33.62 -10.59
C ALA A 139 -23.48 34.75 -9.91
N ALA A 140 -22.77 35.79 -9.50
CA ALA A 140 -23.18 36.83 -8.55
C ALA A 140 -24.56 37.46 -8.81
N PRO A 141 -25.29 37.92 -7.77
CA PRO A 141 -26.48 38.74 -7.97
C PRO A 141 -26.12 39.99 -8.78
N ALA A 142 -26.96 40.31 -9.76
CA ALA A 142 -26.80 41.46 -10.64
C ALA A 142 -26.49 42.74 -9.84
N LYS A 143 -25.39 43.41 -10.19
CA LYS A 143 -24.94 44.67 -9.60
C LYS A 143 -26.08 45.70 -9.69
N PRO A 144 -26.53 46.33 -8.59
CA PRO A 144 -27.59 47.32 -8.67
C PRO A 144 -27.12 48.53 -9.48
N ALA A 145 -27.98 49.02 -10.38
CA ALA A 145 -27.70 50.12 -11.29
C ALA A 145 -27.26 51.39 -10.53
N ALA A 146 -26.10 51.94 -10.93
CA ALA A 146 -25.54 53.14 -10.35
C ALA A 146 -26.43 54.36 -10.64
N LYS A 147 -26.82 55.10 -9.59
CA LYS A 147 -27.56 56.37 -9.69
C LYS A 147 -26.78 57.41 -10.52
N PRO A 148 -27.45 58.22 -11.38
CA PRO A 148 -26.78 59.20 -12.22
C PRO A 148 -26.21 60.35 -11.39
N ARG A 149 -24.95 60.68 -11.66
CA ARG A 149 -24.18 61.73 -10.99
C ARG A 149 -24.58 63.10 -11.56
N ARG A 150 -25.11 63.99 -10.71
CA ARG A 150 -25.58 65.34 -11.03
C ARG A 150 -24.39 66.22 -11.48
N THR A 151 -24.48 66.80 -12.67
CA THR A 151 -23.49 67.73 -13.23
C THR A 151 -23.70 69.14 -12.66
N THR A 152 -22.66 69.76 -12.11
CA THR A 152 -22.61 71.21 -11.86
C THR A 152 -21.77 71.85 -12.96
N LYS A 153 -22.42 72.67 -13.77
CA LYS A 153 -21.81 73.49 -14.84
C LYS A 153 -21.20 74.75 -14.22
N LYS A 154 -20.04 75.11 -14.76
CA LYS A 154 -19.19 76.25 -14.39
C LYS A 154 -19.85 77.59 -14.76
#